data_AF-A0A938R2U0-F1
#
_entry.id   AF-A0A938R2U0-F1
#
_cell.length_a   1.000
_cell.length_b   1.000
_cell.length_c   1.000
_cell.angle_alpha   90.00
_cell.angle_beta   90.00
_cell.angle_gamma   90.00
#
_symmetry.space_group_name_H-M   'P 1'
#
loop_
_entity.id
_entity.type
_entity.pdbx_description
1 polymer ?
#
loop_
_entity_poly.entity_id
_entity_poly.type
_entity_poly.pdbx_seq_one_letter_code
_entity_poly.pdbx_strand_id
1 'polypeptide(L)'
;MKRFLENDRLFYGWYIVVAAFIILFFNAGARYAFGVMFKPMIEEFGWSRGLVSLVFFVNMVVFALTLIVTGRLYDRYGPKWVIIVSTLFVAAGFALTSTIQSIGQFLLSYGVLAAIGIAGTAVPFIATVTSKWFEKKRGLAISLALSGNSLGHFALVPLFSLFTLSYGWRALYLSSGIIILMVNILIAFFVIRGDPHHLGLKPFGQEGEKIGKTEIKGNPLSSGSDEDFGLKQAMKTRSYWLFVVIMFICGGGDYFATTHLIPLTTDYGVSPQTAGNMLGWYGLMSLAGILVAGSAADR
;
A
#
# COMPACT_ATOMS: atom_id res chain seq x y z
N MET A 1 -15.70 11.64 25.06
CA MET A 1 -14.58 11.07 24.26
C MET A 1 -14.63 9.53 24.21
N LYS A 2 -14.49 8.81 25.34
CA LYS A 2 -14.64 7.33 25.38
C LYS A 2 -15.99 6.82 24.86
N ARG A 3 -17.08 7.53 25.18
CA ARG A 3 -18.44 7.21 24.72
C ARG A 3 -18.62 7.19 23.19
N PHE A 4 -17.84 7.98 22.44
CA PHE A 4 -17.89 8.02 20.97
C PHE A 4 -17.11 6.85 20.32
N LEU A 5 -16.24 6.19 21.10
CA LEU A 5 -15.44 5.05 20.65
C LEU A 5 -16.10 3.71 21.01
N GLU A 6 -16.98 3.70 22.01
CA GLU A 6 -17.70 2.51 22.47
C GLU A 6 -19.19 2.49 22.09
N ASN A 7 -19.80 3.60 21.64
CA ASN A 7 -21.20 3.54 21.18
C ASN A 7 -21.56 4.61 20.13
N ASP A 8 -21.69 4.16 18.88
CA ASP A 8 -22.88 4.35 18.02
C ASP A 8 -22.80 3.35 16.85
N ARG A 9 -23.46 2.20 17.01
CA ARG A 9 -23.75 1.12 16.02
C ARG A 9 -22.59 0.35 15.35
N LEU A 10 -21.37 0.86 15.23
CA LEU A 10 -20.22 0.19 14.57
C LEU A 10 -18.89 0.39 15.32
N PHE A 11 -18.14 -0.71 15.53
CA PHE A 11 -16.81 -0.67 16.16
C PHE A 11 -15.81 0.16 15.35
N TYR A 12 -15.02 1.03 16.01
CA TYR A 12 -14.13 2.00 15.34
C TYR A 12 -13.15 1.36 14.36
N GLY A 13 -12.71 0.11 14.59
CA GLY A 13 -11.84 -0.60 13.67
C GLY A 13 -12.38 -0.71 12.24
N TRP A 14 -13.71 -0.72 12.04
CA TRP A 14 -14.29 -0.73 10.70
C TRP A 14 -14.06 0.59 9.94
N TYR A 15 -14.00 1.73 10.64
CA TYR A 15 -13.60 2.99 10.03
C TYR A 15 -12.13 2.95 9.58
N ILE A 16 -11.27 2.23 10.32
CA ILE A 16 -9.88 2.01 9.94
C ILE A 16 -9.78 1.11 8.71
N VAL A 17 -10.61 0.07 8.59
CA VAL A 17 -10.70 -0.75 7.38
C VAL A 17 -11.09 0.09 6.16
N VAL A 18 -12.10 0.96 6.29
CA VAL A 18 -12.52 1.86 5.20
C VAL A 18 -11.42 2.88 4.86
N ALA A 19 -10.77 3.47 5.87
CA ALA A 19 -9.63 4.37 5.67
C ALA A 19 -8.48 3.68 4.93
N ALA A 20 -8.11 2.47 5.38
CA ALA A 20 -7.09 1.63 4.77
C ALA A 20 -7.43 1.29 3.31
N PHE A 21 -8.68 0.91 3.05
CA PHE A 21 -9.20 0.66 1.71
C PHE A 21 -9.01 1.87 0.80
N ILE A 22 -9.45 3.06 1.24
CA ILE A 22 -9.40 4.28 0.42
C ILE A 22 -7.95 4.68 0.14
N ILE A 23 -7.08 4.64 1.15
CA ILE A 23 -5.64 4.91 0.99
C ILE A 23 -5.04 3.97 -0.07
N LEU A 24 -5.31 2.66 0.05
CA LEU A 24 -4.78 1.68 -0.89
C LEU A 24 -5.38 1.83 -2.30
N PHE A 25 -6.66 2.19 -2.41
CA PHE A 25 -7.34 2.41 -3.67
C PHE A 25 -6.66 3.51 -4.51
N PHE A 26 -6.47 4.69 -3.92
CA PHE A 26 -5.83 5.80 -4.64
C PHE A 26 -4.34 5.56 -4.89
N ASN A 27 -3.61 5.02 -3.91
CA ASN A 27 -2.18 4.74 -4.07
C ASN A 27 -1.91 3.66 -5.12
N ALA A 28 -2.72 2.61 -5.17
CA ALA A 28 -2.58 1.56 -6.17
C ALA A 28 -2.80 2.12 -7.57
N GLY A 29 -3.93 2.80 -7.79
CA GLY A 29 -4.23 3.39 -9.11
C GLY A 29 -3.09 4.27 -9.60
N ALA A 30 -2.61 5.18 -8.75
CA ALA A 30 -1.48 6.05 -9.09
C ALA A 30 -0.18 5.32 -9.41
N ARG A 31 0.15 4.26 -8.65
CA ARG A 31 1.35 3.46 -8.89
C ARG A 31 1.30 2.75 -10.25
N TYR A 32 0.14 2.20 -10.61
CA TYR A 32 -0.05 1.53 -11.90
C TYR A 32 -0.23 2.51 -13.08
N ALA A 33 -0.52 3.78 -12.80
CA ALA A 33 -0.60 4.85 -13.82
C ALA A 33 0.71 5.00 -14.61
N PHE A 34 1.85 4.61 -14.04
CA PHE A 34 3.13 4.59 -14.73
C PHE A 34 3.08 3.82 -16.07
N GLY A 35 2.42 2.65 -16.10
CA GLY A 35 2.31 1.84 -17.32
C GLY A 35 1.52 2.55 -18.43
N VAL A 36 0.52 3.35 -18.06
CA VAL A 36 -0.29 4.17 -18.98
C VAL A 36 0.55 5.31 -19.57
N MET A 37 1.40 5.93 -18.76
CA MET A 37 2.20 7.09 -19.15
C MET A 37 3.53 6.72 -19.83
N PHE A 38 3.89 5.43 -19.80
CA PHE A 38 5.14 4.91 -20.35
C PHE A 38 5.34 5.29 -21.83
N LYS A 39 4.34 5.03 -22.69
CA LYS A 39 4.40 5.33 -24.12
C LYS A 39 4.39 6.84 -24.41
N PRO A 40 3.45 7.64 -23.87
CA PRO A 40 3.43 9.08 -24.07
C PRO A 40 4.75 9.78 -23.70
N MET A 41 5.41 9.37 -22.61
CA MET A 41 6.71 9.95 -22.23
C MET A 41 7.82 9.64 -23.23
N ILE A 42 7.83 8.44 -23.79
CA ILE A 42 8.81 8.04 -24.81
C ILE A 42 8.58 8.80 -26.10
N GLU A 43 7.33 8.95 -26.52
CA GLU A 43 6.96 9.69 -27.73
C GLU A 43 7.34 11.17 -27.63
N GLU A 44 7.16 11.78 -26.45
CA GLU A 44 7.47 13.20 -26.25
C GLU A 44 8.98 13.49 -26.17
N PHE A 45 9.74 12.68 -25.41
CA PHE A 45 11.16 12.96 -25.15
C PHE A 45 12.12 12.16 -26.04
N GLY A 46 11.63 11.20 -26.82
CA GLY A 46 12.46 10.30 -27.63
C GLY A 46 13.35 9.36 -26.80
N TRP A 47 13.05 9.14 -25.51
CA TRP A 47 13.85 8.27 -24.66
C TRP A 47 13.71 6.80 -25.04
N SER A 48 14.76 6.02 -24.83
CA SER A 48 14.66 4.57 -25.03
C SER A 48 13.77 3.92 -23.96
N ARG A 49 13.07 2.84 -24.33
CA ARG A 49 12.27 2.04 -23.39
C ARG A 49 13.10 1.53 -22.21
N GLY A 50 14.38 1.21 -22.45
CA GLY A 50 15.33 0.80 -21.41
C GLY A 50 15.58 1.87 -20.36
N LEU A 51 15.74 3.14 -20.75
CA LEU A 51 15.95 4.24 -19.81
C LEU A 51 14.72 4.51 -18.93
N VAL A 52 13.52 4.50 -19.52
CA VAL A 52 12.26 4.68 -18.76
C VAL A 52 12.03 3.50 -17.81
N SER A 53 12.33 2.28 -18.26
CA SER A 53 12.25 1.08 -17.41
C SER A 53 13.27 1.12 -16.27
N LEU A 54 14.47 1.67 -16.51
CA LEU A 54 15.47 1.86 -15.47
C LEU A 54 14.99 2.81 -14.37
N VAL A 55 14.28 3.88 -14.72
CA VAL A 55 13.68 4.79 -13.73
C VAL A 55 12.68 4.04 -12.83
N PHE A 56 11.84 3.18 -13.41
CA PHE A 56 10.91 2.34 -12.65
C PHE A 56 11.65 1.29 -11.79
N PHE A 57 12.71 0.69 -12.31
CA PHE A 57 13.55 -0.24 -11.55
C PHE A 57 14.15 0.45 -10.32
N VAL A 58 14.71 1.65 -10.49
CA VAL A 58 15.21 2.46 -9.37
C VAL A 58 14.09 2.78 -8.38
N ASN A 59 12.88 3.12 -8.86
CA ASN A 59 11.72 3.28 -8.00
C ASN A 59 11.45 2.04 -7.14
N MET A 60 11.45 0.84 -7.72
CA MET A 60 11.22 -0.40 -6.97
C MET A 60 12.33 -0.68 -5.95
N VAL A 61 13.59 -0.45 -6.30
CA VAL A 61 14.73 -0.65 -5.38
C VAL A 61 14.66 0.33 -4.22
N VAL A 62 14.45 1.62 -4.49
CA VAL A 62 14.33 2.66 -3.45
C VAL A 62 13.12 2.39 -2.57
N PHE A 63 11.98 2.01 -3.15
CA PHE A 63 10.77 1.60 -2.43
C PHE A 63 11.09 0.44 -1.46
N ALA A 64 11.72 -0.63 -1.94
CA ALA A 64 12.04 -1.81 -1.13
C ALA A 64 13.00 -1.48 0.03
N LEU A 65 14.04 -0.69 -0.22
CA LEU A 65 14.97 -0.23 0.82
C LEU A 65 14.26 0.67 1.85
N THR A 66 13.38 1.54 1.37
CA THR A 66 12.64 2.47 2.23
C THR A 66 11.66 1.74 3.14
N LEU A 67 11.08 0.59 2.73
CA LEU A 67 10.22 -0.23 3.59
C LEU A 67 10.93 -0.63 4.90
N ILE A 68 12.21 -0.97 4.87
CA ILE A 68 12.98 -1.37 6.07
C ILE A 68 13.05 -0.21 7.08
N VAL A 69 13.35 0.99 6.61
CA VAL A 69 13.43 2.19 7.44
C VAL A 69 12.04 2.57 7.94
N THR A 70 11.06 2.50 7.05
CA THR A 70 9.69 2.91 7.34
C THR A 70 9.03 2.05 8.41
N GLY A 71 9.32 0.74 8.44
CA GLY A 71 8.84 -0.12 9.53
C GLY A 71 9.29 0.35 10.91
N ARG A 72 10.57 0.71 11.06
CA ARG A 72 11.08 1.27 12.32
C ARG A 72 10.44 2.61 12.67
N LEU A 73 10.13 3.43 11.67
CA LEU A 73 9.43 4.70 11.89
C LEU A 73 7.98 4.47 12.31
N TYR A 74 7.30 3.47 11.77
CA TYR A 74 5.96 3.05 12.20
C TYR A 74 5.95 2.63 13.67
N ASP A 75 6.93 1.85 14.08
CA ASP A 75 7.05 1.39 15.47
C ASP A 75 7.37 2.55 16.42
N ARG A 76 8.23 3.50 16.01
CA ARG A 76 8.71 4.59 16.87
C ARG A 76 7.76 5.79 16.96
N TYR A 77 7.20 6.22 15.82
CA TYR A 77 6.40 7.45 15.72
C TYR A 77 4.91 7.18 15.50
N GLY A 78 4.53 5.93 15.26
CA GLY A 78 3.17 5.51 14.99
C GLY A 78 2.74 5.75 13.54
N PRO A 79 1.65 5.10 13.11
CA PRO A 79 1.23 5.06 11.72
C PRO A 79 0.81 6.41 11.15
N LYS A 80 0.18 7.26 11.97
CA LYS A 80 -0.35 8.57 11.54
C LYS A 80 0.73 9.46 10.95
N TRP A 81 1.82 9.68 11.68
CA TRP A 81 2.88 10.60 11.26
C TRP A 81 3.66 10.08 10.06
N VAL A 82 3.89 8.77 10.02
CA VAL A 82 4.56 8.14 8.88
C VAL A 82 3.72 8.29 7.61
N ILE A 83 2.42 8.01 7.65
CA ILE A 83 1.52 8.18 6.50
C ILE A 83 1.52 9.63 6.01
N ILE A 84 1.49 10.61 6.92
CA ILE A 84 1.52 12.04 6.56
C ILE A 84 2.82 12.39 5.83
N VAL A 85 3.97 12.08 6.42
CA VAL A 85 5.27 12.40 5.83
C VAL A 85 5.45 11.69 4.49
N SER A 86 5.13 10.41 4.42
CA SER A 86 5.17 9.63 3.18
C SER A 86 4.26 10.19 2.10
N THR A 87 3.04 10.63 2.45
CA THR A 87 2.12 11.26 1.52
C THR A 87 2.68 12.57 0.95
N LEU A 88 3.35 13.38 1.78
CA LEU A 88 4.03 14.59 1.30
C LEU A 88 5.12 14.27 0.28
N PHE A 89 5.91 13.22 0.52
CA PHE A 89 6.92 12.75 -0.42
C PHE A 89 6.30 12.25 -1.74
N VAL A 90 5.20 11.49 -1.70
CA VAL A 90 4.50 11.04 -2.93
C VAL A 90 3.97 12.24 -3.71
N ALA A 91 3.26 13.15 -3.04
CA ALA A 91 2.65 14.31 -3.67
C ALA A 91 3.70 15.23 -4.31
N ALA A 92 4.81 15.50 -3.59
CA ALA A 92 5.94 16.26 -4.11
C ALA A 92 6.63 15.53 -5.28
N GLY A 93 6.84 14.21 -5.16
CA GLY A 93 7.40 13.37 -6.23
C GLY A 93 6.59 13.48 -7.51
N PHE A 94 5.27 13.30 -7.42
CA PHE A 94 4.38 13.39 -8.58
C PHE A 94 4.24 14.81 -9.14
N ALA A 95 4.17 15.83 -8.28
CA ALA A 95 4.15 17.21 -8.73
C ALA A 95 5.44 17.55 -9.51
N LEU A 96 6.61 17.14 -9.02
CA LEU A 96 7.87 17.31 -9.73
C LEU A 96 7.93 16.47 -11.01
N THR A 97 7.38 15.24 -11.00
CA THR A 97 7.26 14.41 -12.20
C THR A 97 6.42 15.11 -13.28
N SER A 98 5.39 15.88 -12.90
CA SER A 98 4.57 16.62 -13.88
C SER A 98 5.33 17.72 -14.63
N THR A 99 6.48 18.18 -14.12
CA THR A 99 7.26 19.27 -14.71
C THR A 99 8.61 18.82 -15.29
N ILE A 100 8.83 17.51 -15.45
CA ILE A 100 10.11 17.00 -15.94
C ILE A 100 10.38 17.41 -17.39
N GLN A 101 11.66 17.62 -17.68
CA GLN A 101 12.20 17.86 -19.01
C GLN A 101 13.43 16.99 -19.33
N SER A 102 13.96 16.28 -18.32
CA SER A 102 15.12 15.39 -18.49
C SER A 102 14.96 14.08 -17.73
N ILE A 103 15.67 13.05 -18.20
CA ILE A 103 15.64 11.73 -17.56
C ILE A 103 16.18 11.77 -16.12
N GLY A 104 17.14 12.66 -15.84
CA GLY A 104 17.69 12.86 -14.50
C GLY A 104 16.65 13.43 -13.52
N GLN A 105 15.84 14.39 -13.99
CA GLN A 105 14.70 14.89 -13.20
C GLN A 105 13.66 13.80 -12.96
N PHE A 106 13.42 12.93 -13.94
CA PHE A 106 12.49 11.81 -13.79
C PHE A 106 13.00 10.76 -12.80
N LEU A 107 14.28 10.42 -12.88
CA LEU A 107 14.95 9.54 -11.93
C LEU A 107 14.84 10.07 -10.49
N LEU A 108 15.09 11.37 -10.28
CA LEU A 108 15.03 11.95 -8.94
C LEU A 108 13.58 12.08 -8.43
N SER A 109 12.67 12.61 -9.24
CA SER A 109 11.28 12.86 -8.83
C SER A 109 10.48 11.58 -8.66
N TYR A 110 10.42 10.74 -9.69
CA TYR A 110 9.66 9.49 -9.65
C TYR A 110 10.49 8.35 -9.07
N GLY A 111 11.72 8.16 -9.58
CA GLY A 111 12.58 7.03 -9.18
C GLY A 111 12.99 7.05 -7.70
N VAL A 112 13.18 8.23 -7.10
CA VAL A 112 13.63 8.35 -5.71
C VAL A 112 12.54 8.95 -4.82
N LEU A 113 12.11 10.18 -5.10
CA LEU A 113 11.26 10.93 -4.17
C LEU A 113 9.87 10.29 -4.00
N ALA A 114 9.20 9.96 -5.12
CA ALA A 114 7.92 9.27 -5.07
C ALA A 114 8.05 7.86 -4.45
N ALA A 115 9.13 7.13 -4.74
CA ALA A 115 9.40 5.80 -4.18
C ALA A 115 9.49 5.81 -2.65
N ILE A 116 10.19 6.79 -2.09
CA ILE A 116 10.30 6.99 -0.63
C ILE A 116 8.92 7.21 -0.02
N GLY A 117 8.10 8.03 -0.67
CA GLY A 117 6.73 8.28 -0.23
C GLY A 117 5.84 7.04 -0.30
N ILE A 118 5.85 6.31 -1.41
CA ILE A 118 4.98 5.14 -1.64
C ILE A 118 5.25 4.05 -0.59
N ALA A 119 6.48 3.95 -0.08
CA ALA A 119 6.86 2.96 0.92
C ALA A 119 6.03 3.07 2.22
N GLY A 120 5.73 4.28 2.70
CA GLY A 120 5.03 4.44 3.98
C GLY A 120 3.52 4.27 3.94
N THR A 121 2.92 4.15 2.75
CA THR A 121 1.52 3.78 2.58
C THR A 121 1.37 2.40 1.94
N ALA A 122 2.42 1.58 2.00
CA ALA A 122 2.45 0.26 1.40
C ALA A 122 1.51 -0.74 2.11
N VAL A 123 1.05 -1.72 1.34
CA VAL A 123 0.17 -2.82 1.76
C VAL A 123 0.54 -3.46 3.10
N PRO A 124 1.82 -3.82 3.38
CA PRO A 124 2.18 -4.44 4.66
C PRO A 124 1.86 -3.57 5.88
N PHE A 125 2.15 -2.27 5.81
CA PHE A 125 1.91 -1.37 6.93
C PHE A 125 0.43 -1.13 7.18
N ILE A 126 -0.34 -0.97 6.10
CA ILE A 126 -1.79 -0.83 6.19
C ILE A 126 -2.44 -2.11 6.75
N ALA A 127 -1.93 -3.28 6.37
CA ALA A 127 -2.35 -4.56 6.94
C ALA A 127 -2.00 -4.65 8.43
N THR A 128 -0.80 -4.22 8.85
CA THR A 128 -0.39 -4.19 10.26
C THR A 128 -1.26 -3.25 11.10
N VAL A 129 -1.55 -2.04 10.59
CA VAL A 129 -2.45 -1.11 11.28
C VAL A 129 -3.83 -1.74 11.42
N THR A 130 -4.38 -2.31 10.35
CA THR A 130 -5.71 -2.94 10.39
C THR A 130 -5.73 -4.14 11.33
N SER A 131 -4.71 -4.99 11.32
CA SER A 131 -4.67 -6.19 12.16
C SER A 131 -4.68 -5.91 13.65
N LYS A 132 -4.09 -4.78 14.08
CA LYS A 132 -4.09 -4.39 15.50
C LYS A 132 -5.48 -4.11 16.06
N TRP A 133 -6.46 -3.81 15.21
CA TRP A 133 -7.82 -3.49 15.64
C TRP A 133 -8.75 -4.69 15.68
N PHE A 134 -8.33 -5.85 15.17
CA PHE A 134 -9.16 -7.04 15.05
C PHE A 134 -8.40 -8.28 15.52
N GLU A 135 -8.91 -8.91 16.58
CA GLU A 135 -8.47 -10.23 17.02
C GLU A 135 -9.34 -11.31 16.37
N LYS A 136 -10.66 -11.11 16.39
CA LYS A 136 -11.64 -11.93 15.66
C LYS A 136 -11.92 -11.32 14.27
N LYS A 137 -12.03 -12.17 13.24
CA LYS A 137 -12.20 -11.76 11.82
C LYS A 137 -11.04 -10.93 11.28
N ARG A 138 -9.82 -11.19 11.76
CA ARG A 138 -8.61 -10.45 11.38
C ARG A 138 -8.32 -10.60 9.89
N GLY A 139 -8.42 -11.81 9.36
CA GLY A 139 -8.25 -12.12 7.93
C GLY A 139 -9.25 -11.37 7.06
N LEU A 140 -10.53 -11.34 7.44
CA LEU A 140 -11.57 -10.57 6.76
C LEU A 140 -11.31 -9.06 6.79
N ALA A 141 -10.93 -8.50 7.95
CA ALA A 141 -10.66 -7.06 8.06
C ALA A 141 -9.46 -6.65 7.19
N ILE A 142 -8.39 -7.46 7.20
CA ILE A 142 -7.22 -7.24 6.33
C ILE A 142 -7.62 -7.38 4.87
N SER A 143 -8.34 -8.43 4.46
CA SER A 143 -8.72 -8.62 3.06
C SER A 143 -9.63 -7.52 2.53
N LEU A 144 -10.56 -7.04 3.35
CA LEU A 144 -11.39 -5.88 3.03
C LEU A 144 -10.55 -4.61 2.88
N ALA A 145 -9.57 -4.36 3.75
CA ALA A 145 -8.66 -3.23 3.56
C ALA A 145 -7.84 -3.37 2.26
N LEU A 146 -7.24 -4.54 2.02
CA LEU A 146 -6.39 -4.81 0.87
C LEU A 146 -7.16 -4.82 -0.46
N SER A 147 -8.45 -5.12 -0.43
CA SER A 147 -9.33 -5.05 -1.61
C SER A 147 -9.32 -3.68 -2.28
N GLY A 148 -9.04 -2.62 -1.52
CA GLY A 148 -8.86 -1.26 -2.06
C GLY A 148 -7.76 -1.21 -3.11
N ASN A 149 -6.62 -1.87 -2.87
CA ASN A 149 -5.53 -1.95 -3.84
C ASN A 149 -6.00 -2.58 -5.17
N SER A 150 -6.75 -3.68 -5.07
CA SER A 150 -7.25 -4.43 -6.23
C SER A 150 -8.43 -3.76 -6.95
N LEU A 151 -9.19 -2.90 -6.27
CA LEU A 151 -10.19 -2.07 -6.94
C LEU A 151 -9.58 -0.80 -7.53
N GLY A 152 -8.52 -0.27 -6.91
CA GLY A 152 -7.82 0.93 -7.34
C GLY A 152 -7.25 0.79 -8.74
N HIS A 153 -6.45 -0.25 -9.00
CA HIS A 153 -5.96 -0.49 -10.35
C HIS A 153 -7.06 -0.87 -11.36
N PHE A 154 -8.12 -1.59 -10.96
CA PHE A 154 -9.22 -1.97 -11.85
C PHE A 154 -10.01 -0.75 -12.33
N ALA A 155 -10.39 0.14 -11.40
CA ALA A 155 -11.23 1.28 -11.70
C ALA A 155 -10.41 2.47 -12.23
N LEU A 156 -9.26 2.78 -11.60
CA LEU A 156 -8.53 4.02 -11.91
C LEU A 156 -7.65 3.89 -13.14
N VAL A 157 -7.06 2.73 -13.46
CA VAL A 157 -6.14 2.62 -14.62
C VAL A 157 -6.85 2.92 -15.96
N PRO A 158 -8.05 2.37 -16.26
CA PRO A 158 -8.78 2.75 -17.46
C PRO A 158 -9.17 4.25 -17.48
N LEU A 159 -9.59 4.80 -16.34
CA LEU A 159 -9.90 6.23 -16.22
C LEU A 159 -8.68 7.10 -16.47
N PHE A 160 -7.50 6.68 -15.98
CA PHE A 160 -6.24 7.37 -16.20
C PHE A 160 -5.80 7.29 -17.66
N SER A 161 -6.08 6.19 -18.37
CA SER A 161 -5.86 6.11 -19.80
C SER A 161 -6.70 7.14 -20.55
N LEU A 162 -8.01 7.21 -20.28
CA LEU A 162 -8.90 8.22 -20.90
C LEU A 162 -8.49 9.65 -20.55
N PHE A 163 -8.12 9.88 -19.30
CA PHE A 163 -7.66 11.18 -18.83
C PHE A 163 -6.36 11.61 -19.53
N THR A 164 -5.42 10.68 -19.68
CA THR A 164 -4.13 10.93 -20.36
C THR A 164 -4.35 11.29 -21.83
N LEU A 165 -5.31 10.65 -22.51
CA LEU A 165 -5.65 10.97 -23.90
C LEU A 165 -6.22 12.40 -24.06
N SER A 166 -6.94 12.90 -23.05
CA SER A 166 -7.63 14.20 -23.13
C SER A 166 -6.80 15.37 -22.59
N TYR A 167 -6.06 15.14 -21.50
CA TYR A 167 -5.36 16.19 -20.72
C TYR A 167 -3.85 15.97 -20.62
N GLY A 168 -3.33 14.84 -21.12
CA GLY A 168 -1.92 14.50 -21.07
C GLY A 168 -1.45 13.92 -19.74
N TRP A 169 -0.25 13.33 -19.75
CA TRP A 169 0.35 12.62 -18.63
C TRP A 169 0.81 13.57 -17.49
N ARG A 170 1.18 14.82 -17.83
CA ARG A 170 1.58 15.83 -16.84
C ARG A 170 0.44 16.20 -15.90
N ALA A 171 -0.72 16.51 -16.48
CA ALA A 171 -1.92 16.83 -15.72
C ALA A 171 -2.31 15.66 -14.81
N LEU A 172 -2.17 14.42 -15.31
CA LEU A 172 -2.49 13.22 -14.54
C LEU A 172 -1.59 13.03 -13.31
N TYR A 173 -0.27 13.21 -13.42
CA TYR A 173 0.61 13.13 -12.25
C TYR A 173 0.30 14.23 -11.24
N LEU A 174 0.09 15.47 -11.70
CA LEU A 174 -0.22 16.59 -10.82
C LEU A 174 -1.54 16.37 -10.09
N SER A 175 -2.62 16.00 -10.81
CA SER A 175 -3.92 15.73 -10.21
C SER A 175 -3.87 14.54 -9.26
N SER A 176 -3.16 13.46 -9.62
CA SER A 176 -2.99 12.28 -8.75
C SER A 176 -2.25 12.64 -7.47
N GLY A 177 -1.18 13.44 -7.56
CA GLY A 177 -0.45 13.92 -6.39
C GLY A 177 -1.32 14.75 -5.45
N ILE A 178 -2.14 15.66 -5.99
CA ILE A 178 -3.07 16.49 -5.22
C ILE A 178 -4.17 15.64 -4.56
N ILE A 179 -4.77 14.70 -5.29
CA ILE A 179 -5.82 13.82 -4.77
C ILE A 179 -5.28 12.95 -3.63
N ILE A 180 -4.13 12.30 -3.85
CA ILE A 180 -3.47 11.48 -2.81
C ILE A 180 -3.14 12.32 -1.59
N LEU A 181 -2.63 13.54 -1.79
CA LEU A 181 -2.32 14.45 -0.69
C LEU A 181 -3.57 14.77 0.13
N MET A 182 -4.64 15.22 -0.51
CA MET A 182 -5.86 15.59 0.19
C MET A 182 -6.50 14.40 0.92
N VAL A 183 -6.65 13.27 0.22
CA VAL A 183 -7.33 12.08 0.74
C VAL A 183 -6.53 11.46 1.89
N ASN A 184 -5.23 11.21 1.70
CA ASN A 184 -4.43 10.53 2.72
C ASN A 184 -4.21 11.43 3.94
N ILE A 185 -4.03 12.75 3.77
CA ILE A 185 -3.91 13.68 4.90
C ILE A 185 -5.23 13.74 5.69
N LEU A 186 -6.36 13.86 5.01
CA LEU A 186 -7.67 13.87 5.68
C LEU A 186 -7.88 12.57 6.49
N ILE A 187 -7.64 11.42 5.86
CA ILE A 187 -7.79 10.13 6.52
C ILE A 187 -6.78 9.97 7.67
N ALA A 188 -5.53 10.38 7.49
CA ALA A 188 -4.50 10.27 8.52
C ALA A 188 -4.78 11.15 9.74
N PHE A 189 -5.34 12.35 9.54
CA PHE A 189 -5.67 13.25 10.66
C PHE A 189 -6.93 12.83 11.41
N PHE A 190 -7.98 12.47 10.68
CA PHE A 190 -9.31 12.26 11.26
C PHE A 190 -9.61 10.80 11.63
N VAL A 191 -9.05 9.82 10.92
CA VAL A 191 -9.44 8.41 11.06
C VAL A 191 -8.31 7.53 11.58
N ILE A 192 -7.10 7.62 11.01
CA ILE A 192 -5.99 6.75 11.40
C ILE A 192 -5.60 7.03 12.85
N ARG A 193 -5.67 5.96 13.64
CA ARG A 193 -5.17 5.95 15.01
C ARG A 193 -4.16 4.81 15.18
N GLY A 194 -3.28 4.97 16.15
CA GLY A 194 -2.29 3.97 16.53
C GLY A 194 -2.93 2.76 17.20
N ASP A 195 -2.14 2.09 18.03
CA ASP A 195 -2.57 0.88 18.74
C ASP A 195 -3.83 1.13 19.60
N PRO A 196 -4.91 0.34 19.46
CA PRO A 196 -6.10 0.50 20.29
C PRO A 196 -5.80 0.36 21.78
N HIS A 197 -4.81 -0.46 22.17
CA HIS A 197 -4.41 -0.60 23.56
C HIS A 197 -3.87 0.71 24.16
N HIS A 198 -3.11 1.49 23.37
CA HIS A 198 -2.62 2.81 23.80
C HIS A 198 -3.75 3.85 23.95
N LEU A 199 -4.89 3.61 23.32
CA LEU A 199 -6.09 4.43 23.44
C LEU A 199 -7.03 3.96 24.56
N GLY A 200 -6.63 2.90 25.29
CA GLY A 200 -7.47 2.26 26.29
C GLY A 200 -8.69 1.55 25.71
N LEU A 201 -8.65 1.19 24.42
CA LEU A 201 -9.67 0.41 23.72
C LEU A 201 -9.22 -1.04 23.59
N LYS A 202 -10.19 -1.95 23.50
CA LYS A 202 -9.93 -3.37 23.20
C LYS A 202 -10.08 -3.63 21.71
N PRO A 203 -9.21 -4.42 21.08
CA PRO A 203 -9.42 -4.94 19.74
C PRO A 203 -10.76 -5.68 19.63
N PHE A 204 -11.32 -5.72 18.42
CA PHE A 204 -12.57 -6.41 18.15
C PHE A 204 -12.42 -7.91 18.43
N GLY A 205 -13.25 -8.44 19.33
CA GLY A 205 -13.27 -9.86 19.68
C GLY A 205 -12.53 -10.23 20.97
N GLN A 206 -11.87 -9.28 21.64
CA GLN A 206 -11.22 -9.52 22.93
C GLN A 206 -12.26 -9.55 24.08
N GLU A 207 -12.67 -10.73 24.52
CA GLU A 207 -13.53 -10.89 25.71
C GLU A 207 -12.77 -10.59 27.00
N GLY A 208 -13.46 -10.02 28.00
CA GLY A 208 -12.83 -9.32 29.10
C GLY A 208 -12.20 -10.21 30.17
N GLU A 209 -10.87 -10.22 30.25
CA GLU A 209 -10.23 -10.24 31.57
C GLU A 209 -10.39 -8.86 32.21
N LYS A 210 -11.02 -8.86 33.38
CA LYS A 210 -10.99 -7.71 34.30
C LYS A 210 -9.51 -7.42 34.56
N ILE A 211 -9.07 -6.18 34.33
CA ILE A 211 -7.81 -5.69 34.91
C ILE A 211 -8.08 -5.56 36.42
N GLY A 212 -8.10 -6.70 37.11
CA GLY A 212 -8.00 -6.79 38.55
C GLY A 212 -6.55 -6.50 38.87
N LYS A 213 -6.29 -5.37 39.54
CA LYS A 213 -5.04 -5.13 40.26
C LYS A 213 -4.79 -6.36 41.14
N THR A 214 -3.93 -7.26 40.70
CA THR A 214 -3.48 -8.37 41.54
C THR A 214 -1.98 -8.46 41.37
N GLU A 215 -1.33 -8.31 42.52
CA GLU A 215 0.11 -8.25 42.70
C GLU A 215 0.85 -9.37 41.97
N ILE A 216 2.02 -9.01 41.44
CA ILE A 216 3.02 -9.93 40.92
C ILE A 216 3.52 -10.78 42.09
N LYS A 217 3.00 -12.01 42.23
CA LYS A 217 3.67 -13.12 42.93
C LYS A 217 3.55 -14.36 42.07
N GLY A 218 4.69 -14.87 41.64
CA GLY A 218 4.80 -15.80 40.53
C GLY A 218 4.39 -17.25 40.83
N ASN A 219 4.21 -17.98 39.73
CA ASN A 219 4.73 -19.33 39.58
C ASN A 219 4.99 -19.60 38.08
N PRO A 220 6.20 -20.00 37.65
CA PRO A 220 6.58 -20.06 36.24
C PRO A 220 6.37 -21.46 35.64
N LEU A 221 5.15 -21.99 35.62
CA LEU A 221 4.86 -23.27 34.97
C LEU A 221 3.45 -23.20 34.35
N SER A 222 3.37 -23.39 33.04
CA SER A 222 2.19 -23.35 32.14
C SER A 222 1.80 -22.00 31.54
N SER A 223 2.69 -21.44 30.72
CA SER A 223 2.29 -20.72 29.52
C SER A 223 3.37 -20.98 28.47
N GLY A 224 3.05 -21.77 27.44
CA GLY A 224 3.87 -21.85 26.23
C GLY A 224 3.96 -20.44 25.66
N SER A 225 5.06 -19.75 25.95
CA SER A 225 5.33 -18.44 25.42
C SER A 225 5.70 -18.61 23.96
N ASP A 226 4.72 -18.47 23.08
CA ASP A 226 4.96 -17.91 21.75
C ASP A 226 5.50 -16.48 21.96
N GLU A 227 6.76 -16.38 22.41
CA GLU A 227 7.49 -15.12 22.36
C GLU A 227 7.69 -14.82 20.88
N ASP A 228 6.92 -13.85 20.39
CA ASP A 228 7.07 -13.29 19.05
C ASP A 228 8.57 -13.02 18.78
N PHE A 229 9.13 -13.68 17.77
CA PHE A 229 10.54 -13.51 17.43
C PHE A 229 10.83 -12.04 17.09
N GLY A 230 11.84 -11.48 17.76
CA GLY A 230 12.40 -10.20 17.31
C GLY A 230 13.04 -10.35 15.92
N LEU A 231 13.09 -9.28 15.13
CA LEU A 231 13.67 -9.29 13.76
C LEU A 231 15.06 -9.95 13.70
N LYS A 232 15.94 -9.67 14.67
CA LYS A 232 17.28 -10.25 14.74
C LYS A 232 17.28 -11.76 14.97
N GLN A 233 16.28 -12.30 15.66
CA GLN A 233 16.12 -13.74 15.87
C GLN A 233 15.52 -14.38 14.62
N ALA A 234 14.50 -13.77 14.01
CA ALA A 234 13.88 -14.25 12.78
C ALA A 234 14.90 -14.38 11.63
N MET A 235 15.79 -13.39 11.45
CA MET A 235 16.83 -13.39 10.42
C MET A 235 17.85 -14.55 10.53
N LYS A 236 17.93 -15.22 11.70
CA LYS A 236 18.80 -16.39 11.89
C LYS A 236 18.14 -17.69 11.43
N THR A 237 16.84 -17.67 11.11
CA THR A 237 16.10 -18.86 10.71
C THR A 237 16.14 -19.07 9.20
N ARG A 238 16.16 -20.34 8.77
CA ARG A 238 16.07 -20.69 7.34
C ARG A 238 14.72 -20.30 6.74
N SER A 239 13.64 -20.46 7.51
CA SER A 239 12.27 -20.14 7.08
C SER A 239 12.14 -18.67 6.67
N TYR A 240 12.78 -17.75 7.39
CA TYR A 240 12.81 -16.33 7.04
C TYR A 240 13.41 -16.10 5.65
N TRP A 241 14.58 -16.68 5.35
CA TRP A 241 15.25 -16.47 4.06
C TRP A 241 14.52 -17.15 2.89
N LEU A 242 13.94 -18.34 3.11
CA LEU A 242 13.09 -18.97 2.12
C LEU A 242 11.88 -18.09 1.78
N PHE A 243 11.23 -17.52 2.79
CA PHE A 243 10.12 -16.60 2.60
C PHE A 243 10.55 -15.34 1.82
N VAL A 244 11.69 -14.74 2.16
CA VAL A 244 12.24 -13.57 1.44
C VAL A 244 12.46 -13.89 -0.04
N VAL A 245 13.06 -15.03 -0.37
CA VAL A 245 13.33 -15.44 -1.76
C VAL A 245 12.03 -15.67 -2.53
N ILE A 246 11.06 -16.37 -1.93
CA ILE A 246 9.75 -16.62 -2.55
C ILE A 246 9.03 -15.30 -2.83
N MET A 247 8.99 -14.40 -1.86
CA MET A 247 8.34 -13.10 -2.02
C MET A 247 9.05 -12.21 -3.05
N PHE A 248 10.38 -12.31 -3.16
CA PHE A 248 11.15 -11.61 -4.18
C PHE A 248 10.79 -12.10 -5.60
N ILE A 249 10.77 -13.42 -5.81
CA ILE A 249 10.45 -14.01 -7.12
C ILE A 249 9.00 -13.70 -7.50
N CYS A 250 8.06 -13.91 -6.58
CA CYS A 250 6.64 -13.65 -6.81
C CYS A 250 6.38 -12.17 -7.10
N GLY A 251 6.82 -11.28 -6.21
CA GLY A 251 6.58 -9.84 -6.36
C GLY A 251 7.30 -9.25 -7.57
N GLY A 252 8.52 -9.69 -7.86
CA GLY A 252 9.26 -9.26 -9.05
C GLY A 252 8.54 -9.62 -10.35
N GLY A 253 8.02 -10.85 -10.45
CA GLY A 253 7.21 -11.30 -11.59
C GLY A 253 5.93 -10.49 -11.76
N ASP A 254 5.21 -10.23 -10.67
CA ASP A 254 3.96 -9.47 -10.68
C ASP A 254 4.16 -8.04 -11.21
N TYR A 255 5.17 -7.32 -10.70
CA TYR A 255 5.46 -5.95 -11.14
C TYR A 255 5.99 -5.88 -12.57
N PHE A 256 6.82 -6.84 -12.97
CA PHE A 256 7.31 -6.91 -14.34
C PHE A 256 6.17 -7.11 -15.34
N ALA A 257 5.31 -8.10 -15.09
CA ALA A 257 4.16 -8.38 -15.96
C ALA A 257 3.21 -7.18 -16.03
N THR A 258 2.80 -6.63 -14.89
CA THR A 258 1.80 -5.54 -14.84
C THR A 258 2.30 -4.24 -15.48
N THR A 259 3.60 -3.91 -15.33
CA THR A 259 4.18 -2.67 -15.90
C THR A 259 4.32 -2.75 -17.42
N HIS A 260 4.66 -3.92 -17.95
CA HIS A 260 4.93 -4.11 -19.37
C HIS A 260 3.75 -4.66 -20.17
N LEU A 261 2.66 -5.07 -19.52
CA LEU A 261 1.48 -5.64 -20.20
C LEU A 261 0.85 -4.67 -21.21
N ILE A 262 0.57 -3.42 -20.80
CA ILE A 262 -0.03 -2.43 -21.73
C ILE A 262 0.93 -2.15 -22.90
N PRO A 263 2.21 -1.79 -22.67
CA PRO A 263 3.13 -1.54 -23.78
C PRO A 263 3.28 -2.75 -24.71
N LEU A 264 3.42 -3.95 -24.17
CA LEU A 264 3.57 -5.19 -24.93
C LEU A 264 2.37 -5.46 -25.84
N THR A 265 1.16 -5.45 -25.28
CA THR A 265 -0.06 -5.77 -26.04
C THR A 265 -0.34 -4.72 -27.11
N THR A 266 -0.12 -3.44 -26.80
CA THR A 266 -0.30 -2.36 -27.77
C THR A 266 0.77 -2.37 -28.88
N ASP A 267 1.96 -2.94 -28.64
CA ASP A 267 2.96 -3.17 -29.72
C ASP A 267 2.50 -4.25 -30.72
N TYR A 268 1.65 -5.19 -30.30
CA TYR A 268 1.03 -6.20 -31.17
C TYR A 268 -0.28 -5.70 -31.83
N GLY A 269 -0.58 -4.40 -31.78
CA GLY A 269 -1.76 -3.80 -32.41
C GLY A 269 -3.05 -3.91 -31.60
N VAL A 270 -2.99 -4.36 -30.33
CA VAL A 270 -4.15 -4.31 -29.43
C VAL A 270 -4.45 -2.86 -29.07
N SER A 271 -5.73 -2.47 -29.06
CA SER A 271 -6.12 -1.11 -28.69
C SER A 271 -5.70 -0.78 -27.24
N PRO A 272 -5.33 0.49 -26.92
CA PRO A 272 -5.05 0.89 -25.54
C PRO A 272 -6.19 0.60 -24.57
N GLN A 273 -7.43 0.69 -25.03
CA GLN A 273 -8.63 0.37 -24.27
C GLN A 273 -8.67 -1.11 -23.88
N THR A 274 -8.46 -2.00 -24.85
CA THR A 274 -8.46 -3.45 -24.60
C THR A 274 -7.29 -3.85 -23.69
N ALA A 275 -6.12 -3.27 -23.89
CA ALA A 275 -4.95 -3.48 -23.04
C ALA A 275 -5.21 -3.02 -21.58
N GLY A 276 -5.85 -1.86 -21.40
CA GLY A 276 -6.29 -1.38 -20.09
C GLY A 276 -7.31 -2.33 -19.43
N ASN A 277 -8.25 -2.86 -20.22
CA ASN A 277 -9.24 -3.83 -19.73
C ASN A 277 -8.60 -5.14 -19.25
N MET A 278 -7.49 -5.58 -19.84
CA MET A 278 -6.75 -6.77 -19.38
C MET A 278 -6.20 -6.57 -17.96
N LEU A 279 -5.61 -5.41 -17.66
CA LEU A 279 -5.22 -5.07 -16.28
C LEU A 279 -6.43 -4.94 -15.36
N GLY A 280 -7.56 -4.45 -15.90
CA GLY A 280 -8.82 -4.46 -15.18
C GLY A 280 -9.21 -5.88 -14.72
N TRP A 281 -9.24 -6.85 -15.63
CA TRP A 281 -9.55 -8.23 -15.30
C TRP A 281 -8.55 -8.85 -14.31
N TYR A 282 -7.26 -8.60 -14.48
CA TYR A 282 -6.23 -8.99 -13.50
C TYR A 282 -6.61 -8.49 -12.10
N GLY A 283 -7.07 -7.25 -12.02
CA GLY A 283 -7.49 -6.66 -10.77
C GLY A 283 -8.74 -7.22 -10.14
N LEU A 284 -9.75 -7.51 -10.94
CA LEU A 284 -10.98 -8.13 -10.47
C LEU A 284 -10.73 -9.57 -9.96
N MET A 285 -9.87 -10.33 -10.64
CA MET A 285 -9.47 -11.67 -10.21
C MET A 285 -8.63 -11.62 -8.93
N SER A 286 -7.71 -10.66 -8.82
CA SER A 286 -6.96 -10.39 -7.59
C SER A 286 -7.88 -10.07 -6.42
N LEU A 287 -8.90 -9.24 -6.63
CA LEU A 287 -9.90 -8.90 -5.62
C LEU A 287 -10.62 -10.14 -5.09
N ALA A 288 -11.13 -10.99 -6.00
CA ALA A 288 -11.80 -12.23 -5.62
C ALA A 288 -10.88 -13.14 -4.80
N GLY A 289 -9.62 -13.29 -5.24
CA GLY A 289 -8.61 -14.08 -4.53
C GLY A 289 -8.34 -13.57 -3.12
N ILE A 290 -8.17 -12.26 -2.93
CA ILE A 290 -7.92 -11.64 -1.62
C ILE A 290 -9.10 -11.87 -0.66
N LEU A 291 -10.34 -11.69 -1.14
CA LEU A 291 -11.52 -11.86 -0.29
C LEU A 291 -11.72 -13.32 0.12
N VAL A 292 -11.54 -14.26 -0.81
CA VAL A 292 -11.62 -15.70 -0.52
C VAL A 292 -10.52 -16.11 0.44
N ALA A 293 -9.26 -15.80 0.14
CA ALA A 293 -8.11 -16.17 0.98
C ALA A 293 -8.21 -15.60 2.39
N GLY A 294 -8.63 -14.33 2.54
CA GLY A 294 -8.78 -13.72 3.87
C GLY A 294 -9.87 -14.38 4.71
N SER A 295 -11.00 -14.72 4.09
CA SER A 295 -12.08 -15.42 4.79
C SER A 295 -11.74 -16.88 5.12
N ALA A 296 -10.96 -17.54 4.27
CA ALA A 296 -10.47 -18.90 4.50
C ALA A 296 -9.40 -18.95 5.59
N ALA A 297 -8.53 -17.94 5.68
CA ALA A 297 -7.50 -17.83 6.72
C ALA A 297 -8.07 -17.61 8.14
N ASP A 298 -9.31 -17.11 8.25
CA ASP A 298 -10.03 -16.95 9.52
C ASP A 298 -10.71 -18.26 10.00
N ARG A 299 -10.73 -19.33 9.19
CA ARG A 299 -11.34 -20.63 9.51
C ARG A 299 -10.29 -21.64 9.94
#